data_AF-A0AAW1TAW1-F1
#
_entry.id   AF-A0AAW1TAW1-F1
#
_cell.length_a   1.000
_cell.length_b   1.000
_cell.length_c   1.000
_cell.angle_alpha   90.00
_cell.angle_beta   90.00
_cell.angle_gamma   90.00
#
_symmetry.space_group_name_H-M   'P 1'
#
loop_
_entity.id
_entity.type
_entity.pdbx_description
1 polymer ?
#
loop_
_entity_poly.entity_id
_entity_poly.type
_entity_poly.pdbx_seq_one_letter_code
_entity_poly.pdbx_strand_id
1 'polypeptide(L)'
;MAGLNPSAVRPSAVQHLGASGFFGCTHTLRPRLQNQRQATKLRIVNERVLIANTKSGGHAFIGLHLAQQLLKAGHEVTILNDGEEAKQTKKAPYNQYEALKQSGVQIVWGDPTHPESLPSSDFDIVVDNNGKTLEACKPLIDAFKGKVQHYMFVSSAGAYEANKVEPMHVEGDSRKKSA
;
A
#
# COMPACT_ATOMS: atom_id res chain seq x y z
N MET A 1 -0.92 55.21 -16.30
CA MET A 1 -2.12 55.06 -17.15
C MET A 1 -2.91 53.87 -16.64
N ALA A 2 -4.21 54.09 -16.45
CA ALA A 2 -5.35 53.15 -16.35
C ALA A 2 -5.09 51.70 -15.86
N GLY A 3 -5.78 51.17 -14.86
CA GLY A 3 -6.98 51.64 -14.20
C GLY A 3 -7.36 50.71 -13.04
N LEU A 4 -7.97 51.35 -12.05
CA LEU A 4 -8.70 50.73 -10.94
C LEU A 4 -9.96 50.04 -11.46
N ASN A 5 -10.33 48.89 -10.90
CA ASN A 5 -11.68 48.73 -10.38
C ASN A 5 -11.75 47.66 -9.27
N PRO A 6 -12.32 47.97 -8.10
CA PRO A 6 -12.53 47.05 -6.99
C PRO A 6 -13.97 46.50 -7.02
N SER A 7 -14.35 45.78 -5.95
CA SER A 7 -15.72 45.61 -5.42
C SER A 7 -16.40 44.26 -5.69
N ALA A 8 -16.50 43.46 -4.63
CA ALA A 8 -17.73 42.74 -4.31
C ALA A 8 -17.83 42.53 -2.79
N VAL A 9 -18.01 43.65 -2.07
CA VAL A 9 -18.62 43.66 -0.74
C VAL A 9 -20.11 43.89 -0.94
N ARG A 10 -20.96 43.08 -0.29
CA ARG A 10 -22.35 43.40 0.08
C ARG A 10 -22.94 42.21 0.88
N PRO A 11 -23.92 42.42 1.78
CA PRO A 11 -24.14 43.59 2.63
C PRO A 11 -24.34 43.22 4.12
N SER A 12 -23.93 44.15 4.98
CA SER A 12 -24.42 44.29 6.36
C SER A 12 -25.91 44.62 6.34
N ALA A 13 -26.71 43.84 7.05
CA ALA A 13 -28.12 44.14 7.30
C ALA A 13 -28.21 45.10 8.49
N VAL A 14 -28.73 46.30 8.20
CA VAL A 14 -29.07 47.34 9.17
C VAL A 14 -30.34 46.95 9.92
N GLN A 15 -30.29 47.16 11.24
CA GLN A 15 -31.40 47.03 12.17
C GLN A 15 -32.47 48.09 11.92
N HIS A 16 -33.74 47.69 11.95
CA HIS A 16 -34.83 48.61 12.29
C HIS A 16 -35.76 47.96 13.30
N LEU A 17 -35.95 48.67 14.42
CA LEU A 17 -36.95 48.39 15.46
C LEU A 17 -38.36 48.65 14.90
N GLY A 18 -39.27 47.73 15.21
CA GLY A 18 -40.71 47.90 15.06
C GLY A 18 -41.43 46.92 15.99
N ALA A 19 -42.27 47.44 16.87
CA ALA A 19 -42.78 46.80 18.08
C ALA A 19 -43.98 45.86 17.85
N SER A 20 -44.30 45.13 18.93
CA SER A 20 -45.60 44.58 19.34
C SER A 20 -46.08 43.24 18.76
N GLY A 21 -46.50 42.33 19.65
CA GLY A 21 -47.35 41.18 19.28
C GLY A 21 -47.12 39.88 20.05
N PHE A 22 -47.71 39.81 21.24
CA PHE A 22 -48.24 38.65 21.98
C PHE A 22 -48.26 37.21 21.39
N PHE A 23 -48.05 36.27 22.33
CA PHE A 23 -48.55 34.89 22.47
C PHE A 23 -48.29 33.84 21.37
N GLY A 24 -47.56 32.78 21.77
CA GLY A 24 -47.61 31.49 21.08
C GLY A 24 -46.51 30.53 21.54
N CYS A 25 -46.79 29.71 22.56
CA CYS A 25 -45.96 28.56 22.90
C CYS A 25 -46.00 27.56 21.74
N THR A 26 -44.99 27.55 20.88
CA THR A 26 -44.81 26.51 19.86
C THR A 26 -43.74 25.53 20.34
N HIS A 27 -44.19 24.32 20.70
CA HIS A 27 -43.30 23.19 20.92
C HIS A 27 -42.41 22.99 19.70
N THR A 28 -41.11 23.19 19.86
CA THR A 28 -40.12 22.82 18.87
C THR A 28 -40.06 21.30 18.78
N LEU A 29 -40.69 20.73 17.74
CA LEU A 29 -40.47 19.34 17.38
C LEU A 29 -38.99 19.17 17.02
N ARG A 30 -38.23 18.56 17.93
CA ARG A 30 -36.85 18.16 17.67
C ARG A 30 -36.84 17.24 16.44
N PRO A 31 -36.03 17.50 15.41
CA PRO A 31 -35.88 16.56 14.32
C PRO A 31 -35.33 15.27 14.92
N ARG A 32 -36.08 14.17 14.75
CA ARG A 32 -35.63 12.83 15.09
C ARG A 32 -34.37 12.58 14.27
N LEU A 33 -33.21 12.54 14.92
CA LEU A 33 -31.96 12.10 14.32
C LEU A 33 -32.22 10.68 13.79
N GLN A 34 -32.49 10.61 12.49
CA GLN A 34 -32.60 9.35 11.78
C GLN A 34 -31.18 8.81 11.79
N ASN A 35 -30.95 7.82 12.65
CA ASN A 35 -29.70 7.07 12.72
C ASN A 35 -29.56 6.33 11.39
N GLN A 36 -29.03 7.03 10.39
CA GLN A 36 -28.59 6.49 9.12
C GLN A 36 -27.47 5.52 9.46
N ARG A 37 -27.83 4.26 9.73
CA ARG A 37 -26.89 3.15 9.71
C ARG A 37 -26.35 3.11 8.28
N GLN A 38 -25.23 3.78 8.04
CA GLN A 38 -24.47 3.58 6.82
C GLN A 38 -24.12 2.10 6.80
N ALA A 39 -24.77 1.34 5.91
CA ALA A 39 -24.40 -0.04 5.69
C ALA A 39 -22.96 -0.02 5.16
N THR A 40 -22.02 -0.46 5.97
CA THR A 40 -20.64 -0.64 5.56
C THR A 40 -20.66 -1.64 4.41
N LYS A 41 -20.34 -1.18 3.20
CA LYS A 41 -20.23 -2.05 2.05
C LYS A 41 -19.05 -2.98 2.31
N LEU A 42 -19.33 -4.25 2.59
CA LEU A 42 -18.31 -5.29 2.68
C LEU A 42 -17.61 -5.36 1.32
N ARG A 43 -16.44 -4.72 1.22
CA ARG A 43 -15.61 -4.79 0.03
C ARG A 43 -14.85 -6.11 0.14
N ILE A 44 -15.40 -7.17 -0.44
CA ILE A 44 -14.62 -8.35 -0.77
C ILE A 44 -13.70 -7.91 -1.89
N VAL A 45 -12.43 -7.63 -1.57
CA VAL A 45 -11.43 -7.30 -2.59
C VAL A 45 -10.43 -8.41 -2.72
N ASN A 46 -10.52 -9.08 -3.86
CA ASN A 46 -9.48 -9.96 -4.35
C ASN A 46 -8.47 -9.06 -5.11
N GLU A 47 -7.64 -8.34 -4.35
CA GLU A 47 -6.53 -7.58 -4.95
C GLU A 47 -5.55 -8.52 -5.65
N ARG A 48 -4.96 -8.05 -6.76
CA ARG A 48 -3.86 -8.74 -7.44
C ARG A 48 -2.54 -8.30 -6.86
N VAL A 49 -1.80 -9.24 -6.28
CA VAL A 49 -0.56 -8.96 -5.55
C VAL A 49 0.64 -9.53 -6.30
N LEU A 50 1.59 -8.66 -6.63
CA LEU A 50 2.92 -9.06 -7.08
C LEU A 50 3.89 -9.08 -5.90
N ILE A 51 4.59 -10.19 -5.71
CA ILE A 51 5.69 -10.32 -4.75
C ILE A 51 6.99 -10.46 -5.54
N ALA A 52 7.82 -9.43 -5.56
CA ALA A 52 9.19 -9.54 -6.07
C ALA A 52 10.06 -10.13 -4.96
N ASN A 53 10.46 -11.38 -5.12
CA ASN A 53 11.06 -12.19 -4.07
C ASN A 53 12.55 -12.46 -4.35
N THR A 54 13.38 -12.35 -3.31
CA THR A 54 14.82 -12.65 -3.41
C THR A 54 15.08 -14.09 -3.82
N LYS A 55 16.29 -14.34 -4.35
CA LYS A 55 16.80 -15.64 -4.78
C LYS A 55 17.27 -16.59 -3.65
N SER A 56 17.42 -16.09 -2.42
CA SER A 56 17.88 -16.89 -1.27
C SER A 56 17.74 -16.14 0.07
N GLY A 57 18.06 -16.84 1.17
CA GLY A 57 18.10 -16.29 2.52
C GLY A 57 16.72 -16.22 3.18
N GLY A 58 16.65 -15.60 4.36
CA GLY A 58 15.41 -15.52 5.15
C GLY A 58 14.26 -14.84 4.39
N HIS A 59 14.57 -13.83 3.57
CA HIS A 59 13.55 -13.15 2.76
C HIS A 59 12.89 -14.09 1.73
N ALA A 60 13.57 -15.13 1.22
CA ALA A 60 12.93 -16.08 0.33
C ALA A 60 11.76 -16.81 1.00
N PHE A 61 11.85 -17.05 2.31
CA PHE A 61 10.79 -17.65 3.12
C PHE A 61 9.66 -16.66 3.42
N ILE A 62 9.98 -15.37 3.58
CA ILE A 62 8.97 -14.31 3.72
C ILE A 62 8.04 -14.33 2.51
N GLY A 63 8.57 -14.38 1.28
CA GLY A 63 7.77 -14.44 0.06
C GLY A 63 6.86 -15.68 -0.01
N LEU A 64 7.39 -16.88 0.33
CA LEU A 64 6.61 -18.12 0.40
C LEU A 64 5.42 -17.98 1.36
N HIS A 65 5.68 -17.57 2.61
CA HIS A 65 4.63 -17.52 3.63
C HIS A 65 3.63 -16.40 3.38
N LEU A 66 4.09 -15.25 2.90
CA LEU A 66 3.22 -14.15 2.51
C LEU A 66 2.23 -14.59 1.41
N ALA A 67 2.72 -15.26 0.37
CA ALA A 67 1.86 -15.78 -0.69
C ALA A 67 0.78 -16.74 -0.16
N GLN A 68 1.13 -17.63 0.78
CA GLN A 68 0.17 -18.53 1.42
C GLN A 68 -0.92 -17.78 2.18
N GLN A 69 -0.54 -16.71 2.92
CA GLN A 69 -1.52 -15.92 3.67
C GLN A 69 -2.43 -15.10 2.75
N LEU A 70 -1.86 -14.51 1.70
CA LEU A 70 -2.62 -13.73 0.71
C LEU A 70 -3.63 -14.60 -0.04
N LEU A 71 -3.23 -15.81 -0.47
CA LEU A 71 -4.16 -16.77 -1.05
C LEU A 71 -5.30 -17.15 -0.09
N LYS A 72 -4.98 -17.42 1.18
CA LYS A 72 -6.00 -17.72 2.21
C LYS A 72 -6.98 -16.57 2.42
N ALA A 73 -6.52 -15.34 2.22
CA ALA A 73 -7.34 -14.15 2.29
C ALA A 73 -8.17 -13.88 1.01
N GLY A 74 -7.97 -14.68 -0.05
CA GLY A 74 -8.72 -14.57 -1.31
C GLY A 74 -8.05 -13.73 -2.40
N HIS A 75 -6.80 -13.29 -2.20
CA HIS A 75 -6.06 -12.50 -3.19
C HIS A 75 -5.52 -13.36 -4.33
N GLU A 76 -5.38 -12.74 -5.51
CA GLU A 76 -4.66 -13.33 -6.64
C GLU A 76 -3.17 -13.02 -6.48
N VAL A 77 -2.31 -14.04 -6.45
CA VAL A 77 -0.89 -13.87 -6.12
C VAL A 77 0.01 -14.27 -7.28
N THR A 78 0.91 -13.36 -7.63
CA THR A 78 2.05 -13.63 -8.52
C THR A 78 3.35 -13.43 -7.75
N ILE A 79 4.27 -14.40 -7.82
CA ILE A 79 5.63 -14.27 -7.29
C ILE A 79 6.61 -14.16 -8.45
N LEU A 80 7.34 -13.05 -8.53
CA LEU A 80 8.54 -12.90 -9.35
C LEU A 80 9.76 -13.27 -8.51
N ASN A 81 10.33 -14.45 -8.75
CA ASN A 81 11.56 -14.87 -8.09
C ASN A 81 12.80 -14.39 -8.85
N ASP A 82 13.73 -13.76 -8.12
CA ASP A 82 15.09 -13.48 -8.60
C ASP A 82 15.85 -14.78 -8.91
N GLY A 83 16.55 -14.78 -10.05
CA GLY A 83 17.41 -15.85 -10.52
C GLY A 83 16.74 -16.85 -11.45
N GLU A 84 17.46 -17.93 -11.72
CA GLU A 84 17.05 -18.96 -12.68
C GLU A 84 16.32 -20.13 -11.99
N GLU A 85 15.16 -20.52 -12.52
CA GLU A 85 14.33 -21.61 -12.01
C GLU A 85 15.13 -22.92 -11.82
N ALA A 86 15.90 -23.30 -12.84
CA ALA A 86 16.67 -24.55 -12.86
C ALA A 86 17.69 -24.65 -11.71
N LYS A 87 18.18 -23.52 -11.21
CA LYS A 87 19.18 -23.46 -10.12
C LYS A 87 18.54 -23.40 -8.73
N GLN A 88 17.26 -23.04 -8.64
CA GLN A 88 16.60 -22.69 -7.39
C GLN A 88 15.58 -23.71 -6.92
N THR A 89 14.85 -24.36 -7.83
CA THR A 89 13.74 -25.28 -7.53
C THR A 89 14.06 -26.40 -6.52
N LYS A 90 15.32 -26.85 -6.44
CA LYS A 90 15.74 -27.89 -5.48
C LYS A 90 16.04 -27.36 -4.07
N LYS A 91 16.18 -26.04 -3.90
CA LYS A 91 16.55 -25.40 -2.63
C LYS A 91 15.31 -24.96 -1.88
N ALA A 92 15.37 -24.99 -0.55
CA ALA A 92 14.34 -24.33 0.25
C ALA A 92 14.43 -22.80 0.09
N PRO A 93 13.30 -22.07 0.06
CA PRO A 93 11.92 -22.58 0.13
C PRO A 93 11.30 -23.00 -1.22
N TYR A 94 12.01 -22.84 -2.34
CA TYR A 94 11.48 -23.08 -3.69
C TYR A 94 11.04 -24.53 -3.96
N ASN A 95 11.60 -25.51 -3.24
CA ASN A 95 11.15 -26.89 -3.29
C ASN A 95 9.69 -27.09 -2.82
N GLN A 96 9.08 -26.09 -2.17
CA GLN A 96 7.67 -26.10 -1.76
C GLN A 96 6.75 -25.41 -2.77
N TYR A 97 7.28 -24.85 -3.86
CA TYR A 97 6.49 -24.03 -4.79
C TYR A 97 5.51 -24.85 -5.62
N GLU A 98 5.70 -26.16 -5.74
CA GLU A 98 4.72 -27.02 -6.42
C GLU A 98 3.35 -26.96 -5.72
N ALA A 99 3.34 -26.99 -4.39
CA ALA A 99 2.11 -26.84 -3.61
C ALA A 99 1.50 -25.42 -3.75
N LEU A 100 2.32 -24.38 -3.90
CA LEU A 100 1.85 -23.02 -4.18
C LEU A 100 1.18 -22.92 -5.54
N LYS A 101 1.81 -23.47 -6.59
CA LYS A 101 1.25 -23.50 -7.96
C LYS A 101 -0.10 -24.21 -7.96
N GLN A 102 -0.21 -25.35 -7.28
CA GLN A 102 -1.46 -26.09 -7.13
C GLN A 102 -2.55 -25.31 -6.36
N SER A 103 -2.13 -24.39 -5.47
CA SER A 103 -3.04 -23.51 -4.74
C SER A 103 -3.42 -22.24 -5.51
N GLY A 104 -2.94 -22.08 -6.75
CA GLY A 104 -3.30 -20.96 -7.63
C GLY A 104 -2.29 -19.81 -7.69
N VAL A 105 -1.13 -19.90 -7.03
CA VAL A 105 -0.08 -18.87 -7.18
C VAL A 105 0.56 -18.95 -8.56
N GLN A 106 0.67 -17.82 -9.23
CA GLN A 106 1.49 -17.69 -10.44
C GLN A 106 2.96 -17.49 -10.06
N ILE A 107 3.83 -18.35 -10.56
CA ILE A 107 5.28 -18.26 -10.30
C ILE A 107 5.98 -17.90 -11.60
N VAL A 108 6.70 -16.78 -11.58
CA VAL A 108 7.54 -16.30 -12.68
C VAL A 108 8.96 -16.08 -12.19
N TRP A 109 9.92 -16.18 -13.10
CA TRP A 109 11.35 -16.08 -12.81
C TRP A 109 11.97 -15.00 -13.70
N GLY A 110 12.84 -14.19 -13.12
CA GLY A 110 13.48 -13.08 -13.82
C GLY A 110 14.25 -12.22 -12.85
N ASP A 111 15.01 -11.25 -13.35
CA ASP A 111 15.75 -10.32 -12.49
C ASP A 111 14.92 -9.06 -12.20
N PRO A 112 14.46 -8.82 -10.95
CA PRO A 112 13.65 -7.65 -10.62
C PRO A 112 14.38 -6.31 -10.84
N THR A 113 15.71 -6.32 -11.01
CA THR A 113 16.49 -5.11 -11.33
C THR A 113 16.52 -4.81 -12.84
N HIS A 114 15.85 -5.62 -13.65
CA HIS A 114 15.81 -5.48 -15.11
C HIS A 114 14.33 -5.33 -15.55
N PRO A 115 13.92 -4.14 -16.04
CA PRO A 115 12.52 -3.87 -16.40
C PRO A 115 11.89 -4.88 -17.35
N GLU A 116 12.66 -5.44 -18.27
CA GLU A 116 12.23 -6.45 -19.24
C GLU A 116 11.88 -7.82 -18.62
N SER A 117 12.34 -8.07 -17.39
CA SER A 117 12.02 -9.29 -16.62
C SER A 117 10.74 -9.15 -15.80
N LEU A 118 10.16 -7.94 -15.73
CA LEU A 118 8.98 -7.69 -14.92
C LEU A 118 7.70 -8.19 -15.62
N PRO A 119 6.75 -8.78 -14.88
CA PRO A 119 5.48 -9.20 -15.47
C PRO A 119 4.71 -8.01 -16.04
N SER A 120 4.14 -8.18 -17.23
CA SER A 120 3.33 -7.15 -17.91
C SER A 120 1.90 -7.03 -17.38
N SER A 121 1.49 -7.91 -16.47
CA SER A 121 0.17 -7.90 -15.86
C SER A 121 -0.03 -6.67 -14.95
N ASP A 122 -1.28 -6.22 -14.84
CA ASP A 122 -1.64 -5.20 -13.88
C ASP A 122 -1.76 -5.79 -12.47
N PHE A 123 -1.31 -5.05 -11.47
CA PHE A 123 -1.38 -5.40 -10.06
C PHE A 123 -1.94 -4.24 -9.25
N ASP A 124 -2.59 -4.58 -8.15
CA ASP A 124 -3.13 -3.61 -7.18
C ASP A 124 -2.13 -3.36 -6.05
N ILE A 125 -1.33 -4.37 -5.71
CA ILE A 125 -0.32 -4.31 -4.66
C ILE A 125 0.99 -4.88 -5.19
N VAL A 126 2.10 -4.19 -4.93
CA VAL A 126 3.46 -4.71 -5.15
C VAL A 126 4.18 -4.80 -3.83
N VAL A 127 4.74 -5.97 -3.55
CA VAL A 127 5.62 -6.23 -2.40
C VAL A 127 7.03 -6.44 -2.92
N ASP A 128 7.89 -5.44 -2.72
CA ASP A 128 9.33 -5.55 -2.97
C ASP A 128 10.02 -6.20 -1.77
N ASN A 129 10.21 -7.52 -1.88
CA ASN A 129 10.95 -8.35 -0.93
C ASN A 129 12.33 -8.75 -1.48
N ASN A 130 12.81 -8.07 -2.52
CA ASN A 130 14.09 -8.36 -3.17
C ASN A 130 15.08 -7.20 -3.04
N GLY A 131 14.60 -5.96 -3.16
CA GLY A 131 15.42 -4.75 -3.18
C GLY A 131 16.34 -4.61 -1.96
N LYS A 132 17.56 -4.13 -2.22
CA LYS A 132 18.60 -3.91 -1.19
C LYS A 132 19.16 -2.49 -1.24
N THR A 133 19.32 -1.96 -2.45
CA THR A 133 19.71 -0.58 -2.70
C THR A 133 18.62 0.14 -3.47
N LEU A 134 18.68 1.47 -3.48
CA LEU A 134 17.70 2.29 -4.20
C LEU A 134 17.69 1.98 -5.71
N GLU A 135 18.88 1.75 -6.27
CA GLU A 135 19.09 1.41 -7.68
C GLU A 135 18.43 0.07 -8.03
N ALA A 136 18.53 -0.92 -7.12
CA ALA A 136 17.90 -2.22 -7.31
C ALA A 136 16.36 -2.14 -7.20
N CYS A 137 15.82 -1.24 -6.37
CA CYS A 137 14.37 -1.03 -6.26
C CYS A 137 13.78 -0.24 -7.43
N LYS A 138 14.57 0.66 -8.04
CA LYS A 138 14.12 1.64 -9.03
C LYS A 138 13.34 1.02 -10.21
N PRO A 139 13.76 -0.09 -10.84
CA PRO A 139 13.02 -0.71 -11.93
C PRO A 139 11.59 -1.10 -11.55
N LEU A 140 11.40 -1.72 -10.40
CA LEU A 140 10.08 -2.14 -9.91
C LEU A 140 9.24 -0.91 -9.53
N ILE A 141 9.85 0.09 -8.87
CA ILE A 141 9.17 1.35 -8.54
C ILE A 141 8.69 2.04 -9.81
N ASP A 142 9.56 2.25 -10.80
CA ASP A 142 9.22 2.96 -12.03
C ASP A 142 8.16 2.23 -12.85
N ALA A 143 8.22 0.89 -12.88
CA ALA A 143 7.23 0.08 -13.59
C ALA A 143 5.81 0.25 -13.03
N PHE A 144 5.67 0.39 -11.70
CA PHE A 144 4.39 0.36 -11.01
C PHE A 144 3.97 1.69 -10.36
N LYS A 145 4.81 2.72 -10.41
CA LYS A 145 4.51 4.05 -9.86
C LYS A 145 3.24 4.62 -10.48
N GLY A 146 2.29 4.98 -9.61
CA GLY A 146 0.99 5.52 -10.01
C GLY A 146 0.01 4.49 -10.61
N LYS A 147 0.37 3.21 -10.63
CA LYS A 147 -0.48 2.12 -11.15
C LYS A 147 -1.05 1.21 -10.05
N VAL A 148 -0.38 1.15 -8.90
CA VAL A 148 -0.76 0.30 -7.76
C VAL A 148 -1.40 1.13 -6.64
N GLN A 149 -2.30 0.51 -5.87
CA GLN A 149 -2.88 1.08 -4.65
C GLN A 149 -1.85 1.09 -3.52
N HIS A 150 -1.02 0.05 -3.43
CA HIS A 150 0.02 -0.09 -2.42
C HIS A 150 1.33 -0.59 -3.01
N TYR A 151 2.44 0.01 -2.56
CA TYR A 151 3.79 -0.50 -2.75
C TYR A 151 4.42 -0.71 -1.37
N MET A 152 4.84 -1.93 -1.07
CA MET A 152 5.42 -2.31 0.22
C MET A 152 6.86 -2.76 0.01
N PHE A 153 7.81 -2.10 0.68
CA PHE A 153 9.21 -2.51 0.68
C PHE A 153 9.54 -3.28 1.97
N VAL A 154 10.08 -4.47 1.84
CA VAL A 154 10.49 -5.30 2.98
C VAL A 154 11.97 -5.04 3.29
N SER A 155 12.19 -4.16 4.27
CA SER A 155 13.53 -3.91 4.81
C SER A 155 13.97 -4.98 5.83
N SER A 156 15.22 -4.92 6.27
CA SER A 156 15.77 -5.76 7.34
C SER A 156 16.30 -4.88 8.47
N ALA A 157 16.04 -5.27 9.72
CA ALA A 157 16.67 -4.65 10.90
C ALA A 157 18.21 -4.67 10.81
N GLY A 158 18.78 -5.63 10.06
CA GLY A 158 20.22 -5.72 9.82
C GLY A 158 20.81 -4.53 9.05
N ALA A 159 20.00 -3.73 8.35
CA ALA A 159 20.45 -2.54 7.61
C ALA A 159 20.84 -1.37 8.51
N TYR A 160 20.40 -1.40 9.78
CA TYR A 160 20.55 -0.30 10.73
C TYR A 160 21.73 -0.53 11.69
N GLU A 161 22.31 0.56 12.19
CA GLU A 161 23.43 0.56 13.15
C GLU A 161 22.96 0.07 14.51
N ALA A 162 23.48 -1.04 15.03
CA ALA A 162 22.97 -1.60 16.29
C ALA A 162 23.21 -0.67 17.49
N ASN A 163 22.14 -0.38 18.24
CA ASN A 163 22.24 0.19 19.58
C ASN A 163 22.43 -0.93 20.62
N LYS A 164 23.23 -0.67 21.67
CA LYS A 164 23.55 -1.62 22.75
C LYS A 164 22.40 -1.83 23.74
N VAL A 165 21.47 -0.89 23.82
CA VAL A 165 20.41 -0.84 24.84
C VAL A 165 19.07 -1.31 24.29
N GLU A 166 18.74 -0.92 23.06
CA GLU A 166 17.48 -1.22 22.39
C GLU A 166 17.71 -1.57 20.92
N PRO A 167 16.95 -2.50 20.33
CA PRO A 167 17.04 -2.80 18.91
C PRO A 167 16.56 -1.62 18.06
N MET A 168 16.96 -1.60 16.79
CA MET A 168 16.51 -0.60 15.81
C MET A 168 15.03 -0.78 15.52
N HIS A 169 14.21 0.24 15.80
CA HIS A 169 12.75 0.11 15.77
C HIS A 169 11.99 1.41 15.49
N VAL A 170 12.68 2.53 15.26
CA VAL A 170 12.03 3.83 15.01
C VAL A 170 12.43 4.41 13.65
N GLU A 171 11.52 5.17 13.04
CA GLU A 171 11.80 5.86 11.78
C GLU A 171 12.90 6.91 11.98
N GLY A 172 13.89 6.93 11.08
CA GLY A 172 15.06 7.81 11.16
C GLY A 172 16.31 7.19 11.79
N ASP A 173 16.20 5.95 12.27
CA ASP A 173 17.33 5.15 12.76
C ASP A 173 18.51 5.12 11.76
N SER A 174 19.73 5.31 12.27
CA SER A 174 20.95 5.35 11.44
C SER A 174 21.15 4.04 10.67
N ARG A 175 21.41 4.14 9.36
CA ARG A 175 21.77 3.01 8.51
C ARG A 175 23.28 2.79 8.48
N LYS A 176 23.69 1.53 8.41
CA LYS A 176 25.09 1.17 8.15
C LYS A 176 25.48 1.65 6.77
N LYS A 177 26.71 2.15 6.62
CA LYS A 177 27.28 2.53 5.31
C LYS A 177 27.37 1.37 4.31
N SER A 178 27.38 0.13 4.80
CA SER A 178 27.46 -1.09 4.00
C SER A 178 26.09 -1.62 3.57
N ALA A 179 25.00 -0.98 3.99
CA ALA A 179 23.62 -1.38 3.75
C ALA A 179 22.95 -0.53 2.66
#